data_AF-A0A1Q4E445-F1
#
_entry.id   AF-A0A1Q4E445-F1
#
_cell.length_a   1.000
_cell.length_b   1.000
_cell.length_c   1.000
_cell.angle_alpha   90.00
_cell.angle_beta   90.00
_cell.angle_gamma   90.00
#
_symmetry.space_group_name_H-M   'P 1'
#
loop_
_entity.id
_entity.type
_entity.pdbx_description
1 polymer ?
#
loop_
_entity_poly.entity_id
_entity_poly.type
_entity_poly.pdbx_seq_one_letter_code
_entity_poly.pdbx_strand_id
1 'polypeptide(L)'
;MLPRNRAELLRVVPLTINAGISEEIFFRLYLPLLIVLSGGAPAFAFIASTLIFGLLHRYQGWLGMAVTALLAAFFAALYLGTGGLAAPIFVHLLIDFNALVLRPAIALRFRRSAD
;
A
#
# COMPACT_ATOMS: atom_id res chain seq x y z
N MET A 1 -0.30 5.07 -11.57
CA MET A 1 -1.05 5.97 -12.50
C MET A 1 -1.88 6.92 -11.66
N LEU A 2 -1.95 8.21 -12.00
CA LEU A 2 -2.73 9.20 -11.24
C LEU A 2 -4.02 9.55 -11.99
N PRO A 3 -5.14 9.82 -11.30
CA PRO A 3 -6.37 10.23 -11.96
C PRO A 3 -6.21 11.59 -12.63
N ARG A 4 -6.73 11.69 -13.86
CA ARG A 4 -6.57 12.85 -14.75
C ARG A 4 -7.76 13.79 -14.74
N ASN A 5 -8.90 13.33 -14.21
CA ASN A 5 -10.14 14.08 -14.15
C ASN A 5 -11.01 13.62 -12.96
N ARG A 6 -12.12 14.31 -12.72
CA ARG A 6 -13.04 14.02 -11.60
C ARG A 6 -13.70 12.65 -11.68
N ALA A 7 -14.00 12.16 -12.90
CA ALA A 7 -14.61 10.84 -13.06
C ALA A 7 -13.63 9.72 -12.67
N GLU A 8 -12.34 9.87 -13.02
CA GLU A 8 -11.29 8.93 -12.61
C GLU A 8 -11.03 8.97 -11.10
N LEU A 9 -11.08 10.15 -10.48
CA LEU A 9 -10.98 10.30 -9.03
C LEU A 9 -12.02 9.46 -8.27
N LEU A 10 -13.28 9.50 -8.72
CA LEU A 10 -14.36 8.73 -8.08
C LEU A 10 -14.16 7.22 -8.25
N ARG A 11 -13.63 6.78 -9.40
CA ARG A 11 -13.36 5.36 -9.67
C ARG A 11 -12.17 4.81 -8.89
N VAL A 12 -11.26 5.66 -8.45
CA VAL A 12 -10.08 5.28 -7.67
C VAL A 12 -10.43 4.96 -6.22
N VAL A 13 -11.49 5.54 -5.65
CA VAL A 13 -11.89 5.28 -4.25
C VAL A 13 -12.09 3.78 -3.95
N PRO A 14 -12.91 3.02 -4.70
CA PRO A 14 -13.05 1.58 -4.46
C PRO A 14 -11.76 0.81 -4.72
N LEU A 15 -10.91 1.26 -5.65
CA LEU A 15 -9.60 0.66 -5.91
C LEU A 15 -8.68 0.80 -4.69
N THR A 16 -8.60 2.00 -4.10
CA THR A 16 -7.85 2.27 -2.87
C THR A 16 -8.33 1.40 -1.71
N ILE A 17 -9.65 1.26 -1.54
CA ILE A 17 -10.21 0.41 -0.48
C ILE A 17 -9.83 -1.05 -0.70
N ASN A 18 -9.98 -1.54 -1.92
CA ASN A 18 -9.62 -2.91 -2.26
C ASN A 18 -8.13 -3.17 -2.05
N ALA A 19 -7.26 -2.29 -2.56
CA ALA A 19 -5.81 -2.42 -2.45
C ALA A 19 -5.39 -2.44 -0.97
N GLY A 20 -5.75 -1.41 -0.19
CA GLY A 20 -5.37 -1.32 1.23
C GLY A 20 -5.87 -2.47 2.11
N ILE A 21 -6.96 -3.16 1.75
CA ILE A 21 -7.43 -4.35 2.48
C ILE A 21 -6.71 -5.61 1.98
N SER A 22 -6.80 -5.86 0.67
CA SER A 22 -6.31 -7.11 0.06
C SER A 22 -4.80 -7.26 0.19
N GLU A 23 -4.05 -6.17 0.05
CA GLU A 23 -2.61 -6.18 0.18
C GLU A 23 -2.16 -6.46 1.61
N GLU A 24 -2.79 -5.87 2.61
CA GLU A 24 -2.45 -6.17 4.00
C GLU A 24 -2.78 -7.63 4.37
N ILE A 25 -3.94 -8.15 3.95
CA ILE A 25 -4.28 -9.55 4.16
C ILE A 25 -3.22 -10.47 3.52
N PHE A 26 -2.81 -10.17 2.29
CA PHE A 26 -1.86 -11.02 1.60
C PHE A 26 -0.45 -10.91 2.18
N PHE A 27 0.08 -9.71 2.34
CA PHE A 27 1.49 -9.49 2.68
C PHE A 27 1.79 -9.54 4.18
N ARG A 28 0.80 -9.32 5.06
CA ARG A 28 1.03 -9.34 6.53
C ARG A 28 0.57 -10.64 7.16
N LEU A 29 -0.41 -11.30 6.56
CA LEU A 29 -0.95 -12.57 7.06
C LEU A 29 -0.61 -13.74 6.13
N TYR A 30 -1.20 -13.79 4.94
CA TYR A 30 -1.23 -15.01 4.14
C TYR A 30 0.16 -15.47 3.67
N LEU A 31 0.93 -14.59 3.03
CA LEU A 31 2.25 -14.93 2.49
C LEU A 31 3.27 -15.26 3.61
N PRO A 32 3.40 -14.44 4.68
CA PRO A 32 4.26 -14.82 5.80
C PRO A 32 3.86 -16.16 6.44
N LEU A 33 2.56 -16.39 6.65
CA LEU A 33 2.04 -17.64 7.20
C LEU A 33 2.40 -18.83 6.31
N LEU A 34 2.21 -18.71 4.99
CA LEU A 34 2.54 -19.77 4.03
C LEU A 34 4.03 -20.13 4.07
N ILE A 35 4.92 -19.14 4.14
CA ILE A 35 6.36 -19.36 4.25
C ILE A 35 6.70 -20.10 5.55
N VAL A 36 6.10 -19.70 6.66
CA VAL A 36 6.31 -20.36 7.96
C VAL A 36 5.79 -21.80 7.96
N LEU A 37 4.59 -22.03 7.43
CA LEU A 37 4.01 -23.38 7.30
C LEU A 37 4.81 -24.27 6.36
N SER A 38 5.59 -23.69 5.45
CA SER A 38 6.51 -24.41 4.55
C SER A 38 7.88 -24.68 5.19
N GLY A 39 8.07 -24.37 6.48
CA GLY A 39 9.31 -24.58 7.23
C GLY A 39 10.26 -23.37 7.24
N GLY A 40 9.85 -22.22 6.70
CA GLY A 40 10.64 -21.00 6.73
C GLY A 40 10.65 -20.33 8.11
N ALA A 41 11.76 -19.66 8.45
CA ALA A 41 11.84 -18.89 9.68
C ALA A 41 10.89 -17.67 9.65
N PRO A 42 10.21 -17.32 10.75
CA PRO A 42 9.29 -16.16 10.78
C PRO A 42 9.93 -14.84 10.34
N ALA A 43 11.17 -14.57 10.78
CA ALA A 43 11.89 -13.37 10.38
C ALA A 43 12.12 -13.30 8.86
N PHE A 44 12.51 -14.43 8.26
CA PHE A 44 12.67 -14.54 6.81
C PHE A 44 11.34 -14.30 6.08
N ALA A 45 10.24 -14.85 6.59
CA ALA A 45 8.91 -14.70 6.00
C ALA A 45 8.48 -13.23 5.86
N PHE A 46 8.65 -12.43 6.91
CA PHE A 46 8.32 -11.00 6.87
C PHE A 46 9.29 -10.17 6.02
N ILE A 47 10.59 -10.49 6.05
CA ILE A 47 11.58 -9.83 5.18
C ILE A 47 11.25 -10.09 3.71
N ALA A 48 11.04 -11.35 3.34
CA ALA A 48 10.70 -11.74 1.98
C ALA A 48 9.40 -11.07 1.51
N SER A 49 8.34 -11.13 2.33
CA SER A 49 7.06 -10.49 2.02
C SER A 49 7.19 -8.97 1.78
N THR A 50 7.97 -8.29 2.64
CA THR A 50 8.25 -6.85 2.54
C THR A 50 9.00 -6.50 1.24
N LEU A 51 10.03 -7.28 0.89
CA LEU A 51 10.79 -7.06 -0.32
C LEU A 51 9.95 -7.32 -1.57
N ILE A 52 9.15 -8.39 -1.59
CA ILE A 52 8.24 -8.70 -2.70
C ILE A 52 7.23 -7.56 -2.89
N PHE A 53 6.65 -7.04 -1.80
CA PHE A 53 5.75 -5.88 -1.87
C PHE A 53 6.40 -4.67 -2.56
N GLY A 54 7.62 -4.29 -2.15
CA GLY A 54 8.38 -3.22 -2.78
C GLY A 54 8.71 -3.49 -4.25
N LEU A 55 9.07 -4.73 -4.60
CA LEU A 55 9.39 -5.13 -5.97
C LEU A 55 8.18 -5.04 -6.92
N LEU A 56 6.98 -5.37 -6.45
CA LEU A 56 5.74 -5.25 -7.25
C LEU A 56 5.41 -3.79 -7.59
N HIS A 57 5.99 -2.83 -6.85
CA HIS A 57 5.88 -1.40 -7.10
C HIS A 57 6.92 -0.85 -8.08
N ARG A 58 7.60 -1.72 -8.86
CA ARG A 58 8.61 -1.33 -9.86
C ARG A 58 8.20 -0.23 -10.84
N TYR A 59 6.90 -0.11 -11.13
CA TYR A 59 6.36 0.92 -12.02
C TYR A 59 6.50 2.35 -11.47
N GLN A 60 6.85 2.50 -10.18
CA GLN A 60 7.10 3.79 -9.54
C GLN A 60 8.58 4.26 -9.67
N GLY A 61 9.44 3.46 -10.31
CA GLY A 61 10.88 3.69 -10.36
C GLY A 61 11.59 3.28 -9.06
N TRP A 62 12.92 3.31 -9.07
CA TRP A 62 13.75 2.79 -7.97
C TRP A 62 13.46 3.46 -6.62
N LEU A 63 13.26 4.78 -6.61
CA LEU A 63 12.95 5.51 -5.38
C LEU A 63 11.57 5.14 -4.84
N GLY A 64 10.58 5.00 -5.74
CA GLY A 64 9.24 4.54 -5.36
C GLY A 64 9.25 3.13 -4.77
N MET A 65 10.02 2.21 -5.35
CA MET A 65 10.22 0.86 -4.80
C MET A 65 10.84 0.91 -3.40
N ALA A 66 11.88 1.72 -3.19
CA ALA A 66 12.55 1.84 -1.90
C ALA A 66 11.61 2.41 -0.82
N VAL A 67 10.89 3.50 -1.12
CA VAL A 67 9.90 4.09 -0.21
C VAL A 67 8.77 3.10 0.09
N THR A 68 8.28 2.39 -0.92
CA THR A 68 7.24 1.36 -0.76
C THR A 68 7.73 0.21 0.13
N ALA A 69 8.97 -0.26 -0.04
CA ALA A 69 9.55 -1.29 0.83
C ALA A 69 9.67 -0.82 2.29
N LEU A 70 10.03 0.45 2.52
CA LEU A 70 10.08 1.03 3.87
C LEU A 70 8.68 1.14 4.51
N LEU A 71 7.69 1.61 3.76
CA LEU A 71 6.30 1.58 4.20
C LEU A 71 5.84 0.15 4.51
N ALA A 72 6.27 -0.81 3.68
CA ALA A 72 5.91 -2.18 3.88
C ALA A 72 6.49 -2.80 5.16
N ALA A 73 7.74 -2.45 5.48
CA ALA A 73 8.39 -2.80 6.74
C ALA A 73 7.66 -2.15 7.94
N PHE A 74 7.25 -0.89 7.81
CA PHE A 74 6.47 -0.19 8.82
C PHE A 74 5.10 -0.86 9.07
N PHE A 75 4.38 -1.27 8.03
CA PHE A 75 3.13 -2.00 8.19
C PHE A 75 3.34 -3.39 8.81
N ALA A 76 4.44 -4.08 8.49
CA ALA A 76 4.79 -5.33 9.17
C ALA A 76 5.04 -5.11 10.67
N ALA A 77 5.72 -4.01 11.04
CA ALA A 77 5.91 -3.63 12.44
C ALA A 77 4.58 -3.29 13.13
N LEU A 78 3.66 -2.58 12.47
CA LEU A 78 2.31 -2.33 12.98
C LEU A 78 1.55 -3.63 13.22
N TYR A 79 1.55 -4.53 12.23
CA TYR A 79 0.89 -5.83 12.33
C TYR A 79 1.41 -6.63 13.53
N LEU A 80 2.73 -6.77 13.66
CA LEU A 80 3.36 -7.51 14.75
C LEU A 80 3.17 -6.83 16.11
N GLY A 81 3.24 -5.50 16.17
CA GLY A 81 3.10 -4.73 17.41
C GLY A 81 1.66 -4.65 17.92
N THR A 82 0.67 -4.67 17.03
CA THR A 82 -0.76 -4.63 17.40
C THR A 82 -1.42 -6.00 17.45
N GLY A 83 -0.80 -7.02 16.86
CA GLY A 83 -1.34 -8.39 16.78
C GLY A 83 -2.53 -8.52 15.82
N GLY A 84 -2.79 -7.53 14.96
CA GLY A 84 -3.97 -7.53 14.09
C GLY A 84 -3.81 -6.70 12.82
N LEU A 85 -4.70 -6.94 11.85
CA LEU A 85 -4.68 -6.27 10.55
C LEU A 85 -5.36 -4.89 10.56
N ALA A 86 -6.14 -4.56 11.58
CA ALA A 86 -6.92 -3.32 11.60
C ALA A 86 -6.03 -2.06 11.51
N ALA A 87 -4.94 -2.01 12.28
CA ALA A 87 -4.00 -0.89 12.26
C ALA A 87 -3.28 -0.73 10.91
N PRO A 88 -2.60 -1.74 10.35
CA PRO A 88 -1.95 -1.58 9.05
C PRO A 88 -2.94 -1.30 7.91
N ILE A 89 -4.13 -1.92 7.90
CA ILE A 89 -5.17 -1.61 6.90
C ILE A 89 -5.57 -0.14 6.99
N PHE A 90 -5.89 0.36 8.19
CA PHE A 90 -6.31 1.75 8.34
C PHE A 90 -5.24 2.73 7.85
N VAL A 91 -3.98 2.52 8.22
CA VAL A 91 -2.89 3.41 7.80
C VAL A 91 -2.61 3.32 6.31
N HIS A 92 -2.67 2.13 5.72
CA HIS A 92 -2.52 1.94 4.27
C HIS A 92 -3.62 2.69 3.51
N LEU A 93 -4.88 2.52 3.92
CA LEU A 93 -6.02 3.24 3.32
C LEU A 93 -5.84 4.77 3.37
N LEU A 94 -5.31 5.32 4.46
CA LEU A 94 -5.02 6.75 4.57
C LEU A 94 -3.93 7.21 3.60
N ILE A 95 -2.85 6.42 3.48
CA ILE A 95 -1.74 6.73 2.57
C ILE A 95 -2.23 6.72 1.11
N ASP A 96 -2.96 5.69 0.71
CA ASP A 96 -3.50 5.56 -0.64
C ASP A 96 -4.55 6.63 -0.93
N PHE A 97 -5.43 6.93 0.02
CA PHE A 97 -6.42 7.99 -0.13
C PHE A 97 -5.74 9.34 -0.34
N ASN A 98 -4.69 9.63 0.44
CA ASN A 98 -3.92 10.85 0.25
C ASN A 98 -3.25 10.90 -1.14
N ALA A 99 -2.60 9.80 -1.55
CA ALA A 99 -1.84 9.72 -2.78
C ALA A 99 -2.71 9.76 -4.04
N LEU A 100 -3.84 9.05 -4.03
CA LEU A 100 -4.66 8.80 -5.21
C LEU A 100 -5.95 9.63 -5.25
N VAL A 101 -6.42 10.18 -4.12
CA VAL A 101 -7.66 10.96 -4.05
C VAL A 101 -7.39 12.41 -3.67
N LEU A 102 -6.84 12.67 -2.47
CA LEU A 102 -6.70 14.03 -1.93
C LEU A 102 -5.76 14.91 -2.76
N ARG A 103 -4.51 14.47 -2.97
CA ARG A 103 -3.52 15.24 -3.72
C ARG A 103 -3.96 15.49 -5.18
N PRO A 104 -4.47 14.49 -5.93
CA PRO A 104 -4.95 14.76 -7.28
C PRO A 104 -6.20 15.65 -7.32
N ALA A 105 -7.12 15.54 -6.35
CA ALA A 105 -8.28 16.43 -6.27
C ALA A 105 -7.88 17.90 -6.07
N ILE A 106 -6.89 18.15 -5.20
CA ILE A 106 -6.33 19.50 -5.01
C ILE A 106 -5.70 20.00 -6.31
N ALA A 107 -4.87 19.18 -6.97
CA ALA A 107 -4.22 19.56 -8.22
C ALA A 107 -5.22 19.88 -9.35
N LEU A 108 -6.28 19.09 -9.48
CA LEU A 108 -7.34 19.31 -10.47
C LEU A 108 -8.19 20.55 -10.16
N ARG A 109 -8.32 20.94 -8.89
CA ARG A 109 -8.99 22.19 -8.51
C ARG A 109 -8.19 23.40 -8.99
N PHE A 110 -6.87 23.41 -8.81
CA PHE A 110 -6.03 24.53 -9.21
C PHE A 110 -5.88 24.66 -10.74
N ARG A 111 -5.83 23.55 -11.49
CA ARG A 111 -5.80 23.60 -12.96
C ARG A 111 -7.00 24.34 -13.54
N ARG A 112 -8.19 24.15 -12.98
CA ARG A 112 -9.42 24.86 -13.40
C ARG A 112 -9.43 26.37 -13.13
N SER A 113 -8.54 26.88 -12.28
CA SER A 113 -8.47 28.32 -11.99
C SER A 113 -7.51 29.07 -12.91
N ALA A 114 -6.75 28.35 -13.75
CA ALA A 114 -5.79 28.90 -14.70
C ALA A 114 -6.31 28.91 -16.15
N ASP A 115 -7.48 28.30 -16.39
CA ASP A 115 -8.23 28.29 -17.65
C ASP A 115 -9.43 29.27 -17.54
#